data_AF-A0A7X7QFP4-F1
#
_entry.id   AF-A0A7X7QFP4-F1
#
_cell.length_a   1.000
_cell.length_b   1.000
_cell.length_c   1.000
_cell.angle_alpha   90.00
_cell.angle_beta   90.00
_cell.angle_gamma   90.00
#
_symmetry.space_group_name_H-M   'P 1'
#
loop_
_entity.id
_entity.type
_entity.pdbx_description
1 polymer ?
#
loop_
_entity_poly.entity_id
_entity_poly.type
_entity_poly.pdbx_seq_one_letter_code
_entity_poly.pdbx_strand_id
1 'polypeptide(L)' 'MVMLQVRHLPDEVHRVLKSRAARSGMSLSDYVREELERFAARPTLDEIHERLSHRDLV' A
#
# COMPACT_ATOMS: atom_id res chain seq x y z
N MET A 1 10.98 -10.80 -6.19
CA MET A 1 10.74 -10.49 -4.75
C MET A 1 11.38 -9.14 -4.47
N VAL A 2 10.58 -8.15 -4.08
CA VAL A 2 11.05 -6.82 -3.69
C VAL A 2 10.81 -6.66 -2.19
N MET A 3 11.82 -6.19 -1.45
CA MET A 3 11.73 -5.95 -0.01
C MET A 3 11.59 -4.45 0.25
N LEU A 4 10.55 -4.06 0.97
CA LEU A 4 10.32 -2.68 1.40
C LEU A 4 10.57 -2.57 2.91
N GLN A 5 11.56 -1.77 3.30
CA GLN A 5 11.84 -1.46 4.70
C GLN A 5 11.39 -0.03 5.01
N VAL A 6 10.41 0.12 5.90
CA VAL A 6 9.95 1.43 6.38
C VAL A 6 10.80 1.87 7.57
N ARG A 7 11.44 3.03 7.47
CA ARG A 7 12.25 3.63 8.55
C ARG A 7 11.49 4.75 9.24
N HIS A 8 11.85 5.03 10.49
CA HIS A 8 11.24 6.09 11.30
C HIS A 8 9.71 5.98 11.44
N LEU A 9 9.19 4.75 11.50
CA LEU A 9 7.78 4.52 11.77
C LEU A 9 7.48 4.91 13.23
N PRO A 10 6.51 5.80 13.50
CA PRO A 10 6.12 6.11 14.86
C PRO A 10 5.64 4.85 15.60
N ASP A 11 6.05 4.69 16.85
CA ASP A 11 5.73 3.51 17.65
C ASP A 11 4.22 3.26 17.79
N GLU A 12 3.43 4.33 17.83
CA GLU A 12 1.97 4.26 17.87
C GLU A 12 1.41 3.57 16.61
N VAL A 13 1.93 3.93 15.43
CA VAL A 13 1.51 3.37 14.15
C VAL A 13 1.88 1.90 14.09
N HIS A 14 3.12 1.57 14.50
CA HIS A 14 3.57 0.19 14.58
C HIS A 14 2.67 -0.66 15.49
N ARG A 15 2.31 -0.16 16.68
CA ARG A 15 1.41 -0.86 17.63
C ARG A 15 0.02 -1.08 17.05
N VAL A 16 -0.55 -0.06 16.41
CA VAL A 16 -1.87 -0.16 15.78
C VAL A 16 -1.86 -1.20 14.66
N LEU A 17 -0.86 -1.16 13.77
CA LEU A 17 -0.74 -2.11 12.67
C LEU A 17 -0.53 -3.54 13.18
N LYS A 18 0.31 -3.72 14.20
CA LYS A 18 0.52 -5.03 14.83
C LYS A 18 -0.76 -5.60 15.44
N SER A 19 -1.56 -4.77 16.10
CA SER A 19 -2.85 -5.18 16.67
C SER A 19 -3.84 -5.59 15.57
N ARG A 20 -3.91 -4.83 14.47
CA ARG A 20 -4.76 -5.16 13.32
C ARG A 20 -4.33 -6.45 12.63
N ALA A 21 -3.03 -6.64 12.41
CA ALA A 21 -2.48 -7.86 11.85
C ALA A 21 -2.84 -9.09 12.70
N ALA A 22 -2.66 -9.00 14.02
CA ALA A 22 -3.04 -10.07 14.94
C ALA A 22 -4.54 -10.40 14.90
N ARG A 23 -5.40 -9.38 14.80
CA ARG A 23 -6.85 -9.56 14.66
C ARG A 23 -7.25 -10.24 13.36
N SER A 24 -6.49 -10.02 12.29
CA SER A 24 -6.70 -10.68 10.99
C SER A 24 -6.02 -12.04 10.87
N GLY A 25 -5.33 -12.51 11.92
CA GLY A 25 -4.58 -13.78 11.90
C GLY A 25 -3.34 -13.74 10.99
N MET A 26 -2.80 -12.55 10.72
CA MET A 26 -1.71 -12.33 9.77
C MET A 26 -0.44 -11.88 10.47
N SER A 27 0.71 -12.13 9.83
CA SER A 27 1.95 -11.45 10.23
C SER A 27 1.84 -9.95 9.93
N LEU A 28 2.59 -9.11 10.64
CA LEU A 28 2.61 -7.67 10.39
C LEU A 28 3.03 -7.35 8.94
N SER A 29 4.04 -8.05 8.43
CA SER A 29 4.54 -7.85 7.07
C SER A 29 3.50 -8.24 6.02
N ASP A 30 2.78 -9.34 6.22
CA ASP A 30 1.72 -9.77 5.29
C ASP A 30 0.55 -8.79 5.30
N TYR A 31 0.13 -8.37 6.49
CA TYR A 31 -0.94 -7.39 6.66
C TYR A 31 -0.60 -6.07 5.96
N VAL A 32 0.60 -5.54 6.19
CA VAL A 32 1.04 -4.28 5.56
C VAL A 32 1.18 -4.44 4.04
N ARG A 33 1.71 -5.57 3.56
CA ARG A 33 1.79 -5.84 2.12
C ARG A 33 0.41 -5.80 1.48
N GLU A 34 -0.59 -6.47 2.07
CA GLU A 34 -1.94 -6.51 1.51
C GLU A 34 -2.57 -5.11 1.48
N GLU A 35 -2.35 -4.28 2.51
CA GLU A 35 -2.80 -2.88 2.49
C GLU A 35 -2.09 -2.06 1.41
N LEU A 36 -0.80 -2.28 1.18
CA LEU A 36 -0.05 -1.62 0.12
C LEU A 36 -0.53 -2.06 -1.28
N GLU A 37 -0.82 -3.35 -1.46
CA GLU A 37 -1.40 -3.88 -2.71
C GLU A 37 -2.79 -3.27 -2.96
N ARG A 38 -3.64 -3.19 -1.93
CA ARG A 38 -4.94 -2.51 -1.99
C ARG A 38 -4.80 -1.04 -2.36
N PHE A 39 -3.83 -0.36 -1.77
CA PHE A 39 -3.55 1.05 -2.03
C PHE A 39 -3.10 1.25 -3.48
N ALA A 40 -2.16 0.44 -3.96
CA ALA A 40 -1.63 0.51 -5.33
C ALA A 40 -2.64 0.06 -6.40
N ALA A 41 -3.62 -0.78 -6.05
CA ALA A 41 -4.65 -1.23 -6.98
C ALA A 41 -5.59 -0.09 -7.45
N ARG A 42 -5.64 1.03 -6.73
CA ARG A 42 -6.48 2.19 -7.08
C ARG A 42 -5.61 3.25 -7.73
N PRO A 43 -5.74 3.48 -9.07
CA PRO A 43 -5.01 4.55 -9.70
C PRO A 43 -5.50 5.89 -9.17
N THR A 44 -4.57 6.81 -8.99
CA THR A 44 -4.84 8.20 -8.65
C THR A 44 -5.49 8.92 -9.84
N LEU A 45 -6.18 10.04 -9.58
CA LEU A 45 -6.76 10.87 -10.65
C LEU A 45 -5.70 11.35 -11.65
N ASP A 46 -4.49 11.61 -11.16
CA ASP A 46 -3.35 12.04 -11.96
C ASP A 46 -2.89 10.93 -12.92
N GLU A 47 -2.74 9.69 -12.41
CA GLU A 47 -2.43 8.52 -13.24
C GLU A 47 -3.55 8.21 -14.24
N ILE A 48 -4.81 8.44 -13.88
CA ILE A 48 -5.94 8.31 -14.82
C ILE A 48 -5.84 9.38 -15.92
N HIS A 49 -5.52 10.62 -15.56
CA HIS A 49 -5.36 11.73 -16.52
C HIS A 49 -4.18 11.50 -17.47
N GLU A 50 -3.06 10.99 -16.97
CA GLU A 50 -1.90 10.60 -17.77
C GLU A 50 -2.26 9.47 -18.73
N ARG A 51 -3.00 8.45 -18.28
CA ARG A 51 -3.47 7.35 -19.12
C ARG A 51 -4.45 7.78 -20.21
N LEU A 52 -5.30 8.77 -19.94
CA LEU A 52 -6.22 9.34 -20.94
C LEU A 52 -5.46 10.21 -21.94
N SER A 53 -4.54 11.05 -21.48
CA SER A 53 -3.68 11.88 -22.32
C SER A 53 -2.80 11.04 -23.27
N HIS A 54 -2.38 9.84 -22.82
CA HIS A 54 -1.65 8.89 -23.67
C HIS A 54 -2.53 8.07 -24.63
N ARG A 55 -3.86 8.11 -24.50
CA ARG A 55 -4.80 7.34 -25.34
C ARG A 55 -5.35 8.12 -26.54
N ASP A 56 -5.11 9.43 -26.63
CA ASP A 56 -5.51 10.29 -27.76
C ASP A 56 -4.41 10.48 -28.82
N LEU A 57 -3.51 9.50 -28.98
CA LEU A 57 -2.55 9.44 -30.08
C LEU A 57 -2.63 8.09 -30.81
N VAL A 58 -3.80 7.76 -31.38
CA VAL A 58 -3.94 6.86 -32.54
C VAL A 58 -5.06 7.35 -33.44
#